data_AF-A0A140ICU1-F1
#
_entry.id   AF-A0A140ICU1-F1
#
_cell.length_a   1.000
_cell.length_b   1.000
_cell.length_c   1.000
_cell.angle_alpha   90.00
_cell.angle_beta   90.00
_cell.angle_gamma   90.00
#
_symmetry.space_group_name_H-M   'P 1'
#
loop_
_entity.id
_entity.type
_entity.pdbx_description
1 polymer ?
#
loop_
_entity_poly.entity_id
_entity_poly.type
_entity_poly.pdbx_seq_one_letter_code
_entity_poly.pdbx_strand_id
1 'polypeptide(L)' 'MSDEPFDDATSLRRRLDELRTEHHDLDEAISRLAQLPLGDELMLRRLKKRKLVLKDRIAAIEHLLEPDERA' A
#
# COMPACT_ATOMS: atom_id res chain seq x y z
N MET A 1 8.56 33.16 0.34
CA MET A 1 8.77 31.80 -0.16
C MET A 1 8.12 30.90 0.86
N SER A 2 6.98 30.32 0.50
CA SER A 2 6.14 29.53 1.41
C SER A 2 6.67 28.10 1.40
N ASP A 3 7.62 27.80 2.27
CA ASP A 3 7.89 26.41 2.65
C ASP A 3 6.73 25.96 3.54
N GLU A 4 5.62 25.57 2.92
CA GLU A 4 4.42 25.08 3.61
C GLU A 4 4.47 23.54 3.72
N PRO A 5 4.65 22.98 4.93
CA PRO A 5 4.62 21.52 5.15
C PRO A 5 3.26 20.87 4.82
N PHE A 6 2.23 21.69 4.55
CA PHE A 6 0.90 21.23 4.15
C PHE A 6 0.87 20.59 2.76
N ASP A 7 1.73 21.02 1.82
CA ASP A 7 1.74 20.44 0.47
C ASP A 7 2.33 19.01 0.48
N ASP A 8 3.40 18.80 1.25
CA ASP A 8 4.02 17.49 1.45
C ASP A 8 3.10 16.52 2.18
N ALA A 9 2.47 16.94 3.29
CA ALA A 9 1.53 16.09 4.02
C ALA A 9 0.28 15.74 3.18
N THR A 10 -0.22 16.68 2.38
CA THR A 10 -1.35 16.44 1.47
C THR A 10 -0.95 15.49 0.34
N SER A 11 0.24 15.65 -0.23
CA SER A 11 0.82 14.75 -1.23
C SER A 11 1.01 13.34 -0.70
N LEU A 12 1.56 13.19 0.51
CA LEU A 12 1.73 11.92 1.20
C LEU A 12 0.39 11.23 1.49
N ARG A 13 -0.63 11.97 1.93
CA ARG A 13 -1.99 11.43 2.14
C ARG A 13 -2.63 10.94 0.84
N ARG A 14 -2.52 11.70 -0.25
CA ARG A 14 -2.98 11.23 -1.57
C ARG A 14 -2.27 9.95 -1.97
N ARG A 15 -0.94 9.90 -1.79
CA ARG A 15 -0.14 8.71 -2.11
C ARG A 15 -0.52 7.51 -1.26
N LEU A 16 -0.82 7.73 0.02
CA LEU A 16 -1.31 6.69 0.93
C LEU A 16 -2.62 6.08 0.44
N ASP A 17 -3.58 6.91 0.03
CA ASP A 17 -4.86 6.44 -0.50
C ASP A 17 -4.71 5.64 -1.81
N GLU A 18 -3.85 6.09 -2.72
CA GLU A 18 -3.51 5.34 -3.93
C GLU A 18 -2.94 3.96 -3.59
N LEU A 19 -1.98 3.89 -2.66
CA LEU A 19 -1.36 2.63 -2.26
C LEU A 19 -2.35 1.70 -1.55
N ARG A 20 -3.24 2.24 -0.71
CA ARG A 20 -4.31 1.47 -0.04
C ARG A 20 -5.29 0.89 -1.06
N THR A 21 -5.65 1.67 -2.08
CA THR A 21 -6.50 1.21 -3.19
C THR A 21 -5.82 0.09 -3.97
N GLU A 22 -4.56 0.28 -4.40
CA GLU A 22 -3.80 -0.76 -5.12
C GLU A 22 -3.64 -2.03 -4.26
N HIS A 23 -3.41 -1.88 -2.96
CA HIS A 23 -3.30 -3.00 -2.03
C HIS A 23 -4.63 -3.77 -1.91
N HIS A 24 -5.77 -3.07 -1.87
CA HIS A 24 -7.09 -3.69 -1.84
C HIS A 24 -7.38 -4.45 -3.14
N ASP A 25 -7.11 -3.84 -4.29
CA ASP A 25 -7.28 -4.47 -5.61
C ASP A 25 -6.43 -5.75 -5.75
N LEU A 26 -5.19 -5.71 -5.25
CA LEU A 26 -4.33 -6.90 -5.22
C LEU A 26 -4.90 -8.00 -4.32
N ASP A 27 -5.54 -7.65 -3.21
CA ASP A 27 -6.14 -8.64 -2.31
C ASP A 27 -7.35 -9.33 -2.95
N GLU A 28 -8.19 -8.56 -3.64
CA GLU A 28 -9.28 -9.13 -4.43
C GLU A 28 -8.75 -10.04 -5.54
N ALA A 29 -7.72 -9.60 -6.28
CA ALA A 29 -7.11 -10.39 -7.35
C ALA A 29 -6.53 -11.71 -6.82
N ILE A 30 -5.84 -11.67 -5.67
CA ILE A 30 -5.31 -12.87 -5.01
C ILE A 30 -6.45 -13.79 -4.59
N SER A 31 -7.52 -13.26 -4.01
CA SER A 31 -8.67 -14.04 -3.56
C SER A 31 -9.37 -14.75 -4.71
N ARG A 32 -9.60 -14.06 -5.83
CA ARG A 32 -10.18 -14.63 -7.05
C ARG A 32 -9.27 -15.72 -7.64
N LEU A 33 -7.97 -15.45 -7.72
CA LEU A 33 -6.99 -16.41 -8.27
C LEU A 33 -6.86 -17.66 -7.39
N ALA A 34 -6.96 -17.52 -6.07
CA ALA A 34 -6.88 -18.62 -5.12
C ALA A 34 -8.09 -19.58 -5.19
N GLN A 35 -9.23 -19.11 -5.68
CA GLN A 35 -10.44 -19.93 -5.85
C GLN A 35 -10.42 -20.77 -7.14
N LEU A 36 -9.49 -20.51 -8.06
CA LEU A 36 -9.39 -21.24 -9.31
C LEU A 36 -8.75 -22.63 -9.07
N PRO A 37 -9.38 -23.75 -9.49
CA PRO A 37 -8.88 -25.12 -9.27
C PRO A 37 -7.51 -25.41 -9.91
N LEU A 38 -7.15 -24.65 -10.95
CA LEU A 38 -5.87 -24.72 -11.66
C LEU A 38 -5.09 -23.41 -11.54
N GLY A 39 -5.29 -22.68 -10.44
CA GLY A 39 -4.66 -21.37 -10.22
C GLY A 39 -3.15 -21.43 -10.36
N ASP A 40 -2.57 -20.45 -11.06
CA ASP A 40 -1.12 -20.33 -11.23
C ASP A 40 -0.48 -19.94 -9.88
N GLU A 41 0.09 -20.93 -9.19
CA GLU A 41 0.77 -20.74 -7.91
C GLU A 41 1.92 -19.72 -8.00
N LEU A 42 2.65 -19.68 -9.12
CA LEU A 42 3.74 -18.73 -9.31
C LEU A 42 3.19 -17.31 -9.40
N MET A 43 2.08 -17.12 -10.12
CA MET A 43 1.38 -15.84 -10.17
C MET A 43 0.84 -15.44 -8.79
N LEU A 44 0.23 -16.37 -8.05
CA LEU A 44 -0.24 -16.13 -6.69
C LEU A 44 0.89 -15.68 -5.76
N ARG A 45 2.06 -16.34 -5.82
CA ARG A 45 3.26 -15.96 -5.05
C ARG A 45 3.75 -14.56 -5.43
N ARG A 46 3.77 -14.23 -6.73
CA ARG A 46 4.15 -12.88 -7.22
C ARG A 46 3.20 -11.80 -6.70
N LEU A 47 1.89 -12.03 -6.77
CA LEU A 47 0.89 -11.09 -6.28
C LEU A 47 1.00 -10.88 -4.77
N LYS A 48 1.14 -11.96 -3.98
CA LYS A 48 1.37 -11.87 -2.53
C LYS A 48 2.64 -11.08 -2.19
N LYS A 49 3.73 -11.27 -2.94
CA LYS A 49 4.97 -10.49 -2.76
C LYS A 49 4.73 -9.00 -3.06
N ARG A 50 4.02 -8.67 -4.14
CA ARG A 50 3.65 -7.27 -4.45
C ARG A 50 2.79 -6.66 -3.33
N LYS A 51 1.79 -7.40 -2.83
CA LYS A 51 0.94 -6.97 -1.71
C LYS A 51 1.76 -6.66 -0.46
N LEU A 52 2.75 -7.50 -0.13
CA LEU A 52 3.66 -7.26 1.00
C LEU A 52 4.44 -5.95 0.83
N VAL A 53 5.03 -5.72 -0.34
CA VAL A 53 5.77 -4.48 -0.63
C VAL A 53 4.87 -3.24 -0.53
N LEU A 54 3.62 -3.32 -0.98
CA LEU A 54 2.67 -2.21 -0.81
C LEU A 54 2.34 -1.96 0.65
N LYS A 55 2.12 -3.02 1.44
CA LYS A 55 1.89 -2.90 2.88
C LYS A 55 3.06 -2.20 3.58
N ASP A 56 4.30 -2.57 3.25
CA ASP A 56 5.49 -1.94 3.85
C ASP A 56 5.60 -0.46 3.47
N ARG A 57 5.24 -0.09 2.23
CA ARG A 57 5.20 1.31 1.78
C ARG A 57 4.10 2.13 2.44
N ILE A 58 2.93 1.53 2.62
CA ILE A 58 1.81 2.13 3.35
C ILE A 58 2.25 2.47 4.77
N ALA A 59 2.84 1.50 5.49
CA ALA A 59 3.35 1.71 6.83
C ALA A 59 4.41 2.81 6.89
N ALA A 60 5.34 2.84 5.93
CA ALA A 60 6.36 3.89 5.86
C ALA A 60 5.75 5.29 5.71
N ILE A 61 4.72 5.45 4.87
CA ILE A 61 4.03 6.75 4.69
C ILE A 61 3.17 7.10 5.91
N GLU A 62 2.50 6.13 6.53
CA GLU A 62 1.78 6.32 7.78
C GLU A 62 2.72 6.82 8.89
N HIS A 63 3.90 6.23 9.04
CA HIS A 63 4.93 6.70 9.97
C HIS A 63 5.45 8.11 9.66
N LEU A 64 5.48 8.53 8.39
CA LEU A 64 5.86 9.90 8.02
C LEU A 64 4.74 10.91 8.30
N LEU A 65 3.48 10.46 8.27
CA LEU A 65 2.29 11.28 8.52
C LEU A 65 1.90 11.37 10.00
N GLU A 66 2.28 10.39 10.80
CA GLU A 66 2.17 10.38 12.26
C GLU A 66 3.48 10.93 12.85
N PRO A 67 3.60 12.26 13.11
CA PRO A 67 4.75 12.75 13.87
C PRO A 67 4.73 12.11 15.25
N ASP A 68 5.85 11.47 15.64
CA ASP A 68 6.03 10.79 16.92
C ASP A 68 5.50 11.62 18.11
N GLU A 69 4.35 11.25 18.67
CA GLU A 69 3.90 11.70 20.00
C GLU A 69 4.45 10.80 21.12
N ARG A 70 5.50 10.00 20.87
CA ARG A 70 6.12 9.15 21.91
C ARG A 70 7.65 9.19 21.85
N ALA A 71 8.20 10.33 22.29
CA ALA A 71 9.54 10.41 22.86
C ALA A 71 9.53 10.00 24.35
#